data_AF-A0A183J0T5-F1
#
_entry.id   AF-A0A183J0T5-F1
#
_cell.length_a   1.000
_cell.length_b   1.000
_cell.length_c   1.000
_cell.angle_alpha   90.00
_cell.angle_beta   90.00
_cell.angle_gamma   90.00
#
_symmetry.space_group_name_H-M   'P 1'
#
loop_
_entity.id
_entity.type
_entity.pdbx_description
1 polymer ?
#
loop_
_entity_poly.entity_id
_entity_poly.type
_entity_poly.pdbx_seq_one_letter_code
_entity_poly.pdbx_strand_id
1 'polypeptide(L)'
;MTEGSKQNWNTVFSVLREQYRRRFFELLDSNEGSKVLVWDPDLIQPFNLLTGFKELQDRKVVQMLQLKTRISVASGAAHVVFVLRPVVANMQVVADAVLDAAIGSIVKFHLLFVPQRSVVCEHKLKQLDALSVVTSIHELPVFFFLWDKDVMSMEREDLLERVLVEEDDSLLFTVAMAMVQLQKGFGQIRHFYCKGEHSCKVYRMMKNVLSKEKLANFATRFSPINSVIMLDRSIDLITPL
;
A
#
# COMPACT_ATOMS: atom_id res chain seq x y z
N MET A 1 3.95 -41.84 12.82
CA MET A 1 4.20 -40.96 11.67
C MET A 1 2.85 -40.52 11.13
N THR A 2 2.32 -39.42 11.64
CA THR A 2 1.08 -38.83 11.16
C THR A 2 1.43 -37.96 9.96
N GLU A 3 0.87 -38.28 8.80
CA GLU A 3 0.89 -37.41 7.61
C GLU A 3 0.39 -36.02 8.03
N GLY A 4 1.33 -35.07 8.11
CA GLY A 4 1.00 -33.67 8.33
C GLY A 4 0.15 -33.21 7.17
N SER A 5 -1.10 -32.84 7.44
CA SER A 5 -1.96 -32.14 6.50
C SER A 5 -1.16 -30.99 5.88
N LYS A 6 -0.76 -31.11 4.61
CA LYS A 6 -0.02 -30.05 3.92
C LYS A 6 -0.87 -28.79 3.97
N GLN A 7 -0.48 -27.84 4.81
CA GLN A 7 -1.20 -26.59 4.96
C GLN A 7 -1.16 -25.85 3.62
N ASN A 8 -2.34 -25.58 3.06
CA ASN A 8 -2.45 -24.91 1.77
C ASN A 8 -2.25 -23.40 1.98
N TRP A 9 -1.01 -22.94 1.81
CA TRP A 9 -0.63 -21.54 1.98
C TRP A 9 -1.40 -20.58 1.08
N ASN A 10 -1.91 -21.06 -0.07
CA ASN A 10 -2.75 -20.27 -0.97
C ASN A 10 -4.02 -19.82 -0.26
N THR A 11 -4.66 -20.73 0.47
CA THR A 11 -5.88 -20.46 1.22
C THR A 11 -5.62 -19.52 2.40
N VAL A 12 -4.42 -19.62 3.00
CA VAL A 12 -4.02 -18.76 4.11
C VAL A 12 -3.80 -17.33 3.61
N PHE A 13 -2.96 -17.14 2.61
CA PHE A 13 -2.65 -15.79 2.11
C PHE A 13 -3.77 -15.17 1.29
N SER A 14 -4.67 -15.96 0.67
CA SER A 14 -5.85 -15.41 -0.01
C SER A 14 -6.75 -14.59 0.91
N VAL A 15 -6.73 -14.86 2.22
CA VAL A 15 -7.46 -14.04 3.20
C VAL A 15 -6.94 -12.61 3.22
N LEU A 16 -5.62 -12.41 3.10
CA LEU A 16 -5.01 -11.09 3.06
C LEU A 16 -5.44 -10.32 1.80
N ARG A 17 -5.38 -10.99 0.65
CA ARG A 17 -5.88 -10.42 -0.63
C ARG A 17 -7.34 -10.03 -0.55
N GLU A 18 -8.18 -10.87 0.05
CA GLU A 18 -9.60 -10.56 0.18
C GLU A 18 -9.86 -9.39 1.15
N GLN A 19 -9.08 -9.27 2.23
CA GLN A 19 -9.15 -8.11 3.12
C GLN A 19 -8.78 -6.81 2.39
N TYR A 20 -7.72 -6.84 1.59
CA TYR A 20 -7.28 -5.73 0.76
C TYR A 20 -8.32 -5.34 -0.28
N ARG A 21 -8.86 -6.33 -1.00
CA ARG A 21 -9.93 -6.17 -1.99
C ARG A 21 -11.17 -5.53 -1.38
N ARG A 22 -11.65 -6.10 -0.27
CA ARG A 22 -12.81 -5.59 0.45
C ARG A 22 -12.59 -4.14 0.86
N ARG A 23 -11.44 -3.81 1.46
CA ARG A 23 -11.14 -2.44 1.90
C ARG A 23 -11.08 -1.45 0.72
N PHE A 24 -10.47 -1.85 -0.40
CA PHE A 24 -10.42 -1.02 -1.59
C PHE A 24 -11.82 -0.73 -2.14
N PHE A 25 -12.66 -1.76 -2.27
CA PHE A 25 -14.01 -1.59 -2.77
C PHE A 25 -14.93 -0.85 -1.80
N GLU A 26 -14.81 -1.04 -0.48
CA GLU A 26 -15.53 -0.24 0.53
C GLU A 26 -15.30 1.27 0.34
N LEU A 27 -14.07 1.67 0.04
CA LEU A 27 -13.70 3.07 -0.20
C LEU A 27 -14.20 3.61 -1.54
N LEU A 28 -14.36 2.75 -2.55
CA LEU A 28 -15.03 3.14 -3.79
C LEU A 28 -16.55 3.24 -3.57
N ASP A 29 -17.14 2.28 -2.88
CA ASP A 29 -18.57 2.18 -2.65
C ASP A 29 -19.09 3.30 -1.72
N SER A 30 -18.24 3.86 -0.85
CA SER A 30 -18.57 5.05 -0.06
C SER A 30 -18.77 6.33 -0.88
N ASN A 31 -18.37 6.33 -2.16
CA ASN A 31 -18.47 7.47 -3.07
C ASN A 31 -19.56 7.20 -4.12
N GLU A 32 -20.78 7.66 -3.86
CA GLU A 32 -21.91 7.43 -4.75
C GLU A 32 -21.86 8.30 -6.02
N GLY A 33 -21.79 7.67 -7.19
CA GLY A 33 -21.76 8.36 -8.48
C GLY A 33 -20.70 7.80 -9.42
N SER A 34 -20.55 8.44 -10.59
CA SER A 34 -19.49 8.14 -11.55
C SER A 34 -18.12 8.55 -11.01
N LYS A 35 -17.11 7.72 -11.27
CA LYS A 35 -15.76 7.89 -10.75
C LYS A 35 -14.73 7.85 -11.87
N VAL A 36 -13.75 8.72 -11.80
CA VAL A 36 -12.48 8.59 -12.51
C VAL A 36 -11.43 8.10 -11.52
N LEU A 37 -10.70 7.03 -11.86
CA LEU A 37 -9.53 6.62 -11.09
C LEU A 37 -8.28 7.17 -11.75
N VAL A 38 -7.41 7.82 -10.96
CA VAL A 38 -6.08 8.26 -11.39
C VAL A 38 -5.06 7.40 -10.65
N TRP A 39 -4.32 6.58 -11.39
CA TRP A 39 -3.37 5.61 -10.83
C TRP A 39 -1.95 6.12 -10.88
N ASP A 40 -1.23 5.95 -9.77
CA ASP A 40 0.23 5.87 -9.80
C ASP A 40 0.66 4.72 -10.74
N PRO A 41 1.51 4.97 -11.75
CA PRO A 41 1.96 3.94 -12.69
C PRO A 41 2.48 2.67 -11.99
N ASP A 42 3.20 2.82 -10.89
CA ASP A 42 3.83 1.72 -10.14
C ASP A 42 2.81 0.87 -9.35
N LEU A 43 1.55 1.28 -9.32
CA LEU A 43 0.46 0.55 -8.68
C LEU A 43 -0.44 -0.17 -9.69
N ILE A 44 -0.40 0.17 -10.98
CA ILE A 44 -1.34 -0.38 -11.97
C ILE A 44 -1.19 -1.89 -12.07
N GLN A 45 0.02 -2.38 -12.33
CA GLN A 45 0.26 -3.81 -12.48
C GLN A 45 0.01 -4.57 -11.18
N PRO A 46 0.52 -4.13 -10.01
CA PRO A 46 0.21 -4.80 -8.74
C PRO A 46 -1.30 -4.84 -8.41
N PHE A 47 -2.05 -3.79 -8.71
CA PHE A 47 -3.49 -3.77 -8.46
C PHE A 47 -4.30 -4.67 -9.39
N ASN A 48 -3.78 -5.08 -10.56
CA ASN A 48 -4.43 -6.10 -11.37
C ASN A 48 -4.49 -7.47 -10.64
N LEU A 49 -3.60 -7.71 -9.67
CA LEU A 49 -3.68 -8.87 -8.78
C LEU A 49 -4.82 -8.70 -7.75
N LEU A 50 -5.23 -7.47 -7.46
CA LEU A 50 -6.29 -7.19 -6.50
C LEU A 50 -7.65 -7.00 -7.15
N THR A 51 -7.80 -6.43 -8.34
CA THR A 51 -9.11 -6.08 -8.92
C THR A 51 -9.14 -6.26 -10.43
N GLY A 52 -10.31 -6.60 -10.98
CA GLY A 52 -10.55 -6.65 -12.42
C GLY A 52 -11.30 -5.43 -12.96
N PHE A 53 -11.13 -5.16 -14.25
CA PHE A 53 -11.80 -4.05 -14.95
C PHE A 53 -13.33 -4.06 -14.77
N LYS A 54 -13.97 -5.23 -14.89
CA LYS A 54 -15.43 -5.37 -14.74
C LYS A 54 -15.90 -4.95 -13.34
N GLU A 55 -15.18 -5.33 -12.29
CA GLU A 55 -15.55 -4.99 -10.91
C GLU A 55 -15.46 -3.48 -10.63
N LEU A 56 -14.55 -2.79 -11.32
CA LEU A 56 -14.45 -1.33 -11.29
C LEU A 56 -15.59 -0.68 -12.06
N GLN A 57 -15.93 -1.19 -13.25
CA GLN A 57 -17.07 -0.70 -14.04
C GLN A 57 -18.41 -0.87 -13.30
N ASP A 58 -18.62 -2.01 -12.64
CA ASP A 58 -19.81 -2.28 -11.83
C ASP A 58 -19.99 -1.25 -10.70
N ARG A 59 -18.90 -0.60 -10.28
CA ARG A 59 -18.85 0.50 -9.29
C ARG A 59 -18.84 1.89 -9.91
N LYS A 60 -19.27 2.00 -11.17
CA LYS A 60 -19.36 3.25 -11.95
C LYS A 60 -18.00 3.94 -12.14
N VAL A 61 -16.90 3.18 -12.20
CA VAL A 61 -15.63 3.71 -12.70
C VAL A 61 -15.76 3.86 -14.21
N VAL A 62 -15.92 5.10 -14.66
CA VAL A 62 -16.16 5.43 -16.08
C VAL A 62 -14.87 5.65 -16.86
N GLN A 63 -13.78 5.99 -16.16
CA GLN A 63 -12.49 6.24 -16.76
C GLN A 63 -11.37 5.90 -15.78
N MET A 64 -10.26 5.39 -16.33
CA MET A 64 -9.03 5.19 -15.59
C MET A 64 -7.91 5.93 -16.31
N LEU A 65 -7.15 6.73 -15.56
CA LEU A 65 -6.04 7.52 -16.03
C LEU A 65 -4.78 7.10 -15.27
N GLN A 66 -3.62 7.41 -15.85
CA GLN A 66 -2.33 7.26 -15.19
C GLN A 66 -1.82 8.64 -14.78
N LEU A 67 -1.24 8.75 -13.60
CA LEU A 67 -0.54 9.94 -13.18
C LEU A 67 0.68 10.15 -14.10
N LYS A 68 0.78 11.34 -14.67
CA LYS A 68 1.87 11.79 -15.54
C LYS A 68 2.22 13.23 -15.16
N THR A 69 3.32 13.76 -15.66
CA THR A 69 3.76 15.14 -15.36
C THR A 69 2.66 16.20 -15.56
N ARG A 70 1.74 15.97 -16.51
CA ARG A 70 0.48 16.70 -16.63
C ARG A 70 -0.65 15.73 -16.85
N ILE A 71 -1.77 15.96 -16.16
CA ILE A 71 -2.98 15.19 -16.29
C ILE A 71 -4.17 16.15 -16.33
N SER A 72 -5.09 15.91 -17.25
CA SER A 72 -6.39 16.59 -17.27
C SER A 72 -7.44 15.56 -16.89
N VAL A 73 -8.24 15.88 -15.88
CA VAL A 73 -9.33 15.02 -15.43
C VAL A 73 -10.63 15.61 -15.98
N ALA A 74 -11.25 14.92 -16.94
CA ALA A 74 -12.42 15.45 -17.64
C ALA A 74 -13.61 15.65 -16.69
N SER A 75 -14.28 16.80 -16.81
CA SER A 75 -15.24 17.36 -15.84
C SER A 75 -16.63 16.71 -15.81
N GLY A 76 -16.75 15.42 -16.18
CA GLY A 76 -18.04 14.73 -16.28
C GLY A 76 -18.36 13.75 -15.13
N ALA A 77 -17.37 13.39 -14.31
CA ALA A 77 -17.57 12.44 -13.22
C ALA A 77 -17.93 13.14 -11.91
N ALA A 78 -18.71 12.48 -11.06
CA ALA A 78 -19.00 13.00 -9.72
C ALA A 78 -17.76 12.98 -8.80
N HIS A 79 -16.87 12.00 -9.02
CA HIS A 79 -15.69 11.77 -8.18
C HIS A 79 -14.42 11.55 -9.00
N VAL A 80 -13.31 12.04 -8.47
CA VAL A 80 -11.96 11.71 -8.92
C VAL A 80 -11.20 11.10 -7.74
N VAL A 81 -10.73 9.87 -7.90
CA VAL A 81 -10.00 9.15 -6.86
C VAL A 81 -8.58 8.88 -7.34
N PHE A 82 -7.61 9.49 -6.66
CA PHE A 82 -6.20 9.28 -6.88
C PHE A 82 -5.73 8.10 -6.03
N VAL A 83 -5.22 7.04 -6.65
CA VAL A 83 -4.65 5.87 -5.97
C VAL A 83 -3.14 5.92 -6.12
N LEU A 84 -2.44 6.30 -5.04
CA LEU A 84 -1.05 6.75 -5.11
C LEU A 84 -0.16 6.15 -4.03
N ARG A 85 1.12 5.93 -4.33
CA ARG A 85 2.13 5.84 -3.28
C ARG A 85 2.39 7.24 -2.69
N PRO A 86 2.72 7.35 -1.40
CA PRO A 86 2.96 8.64 -0.75
C PRO A 86 4.32 9.26 -1.12
N VAL A 87 4.48 9.64 -2.40
CA VAL A 87 5.68 10.27 -2.95
C VAL A 87 5.45 11.78 -3.06
N VAL A 88 6.31 12.57 -2.42
CA VAL A 88 6.16 14.04 -2.36
C VAL A 88 6.19 14.68 -3.75
N ALA A 89 7.02 14.15 -4.66
CA ALA A 89 7.11 14.64 -6.04
C ALA A 89 5.77 14.56 -6.80
N ASN A 90 4.94 13.56 -6.49
CA ASN A 90 3.62 13.39 -7.12
C ASN A 90 2.62 14.47 -6.68
N MET A 91 2.84 15.12 -5.53
CA MET A 91 1.87 16.07 -4.97
C MET A 91 1.72 17.34 -5.79
N GLN A 92 2.75 17.73 -6.56
CA GLN A 92 2.61 18.86 -7.49
C GLN A 92 1.59 18.55 -8.58
N VAL A 93 1.72 17.40 -9.23
CA VAL A 93 0.80 16.96 -10.29
C VAL A 93 -0.63 16.82 -9.77
N VAL A 94 -0.78 16.25 -8.57
CA VAL A 94 -2.10 16.11 -7.92
C VAL A 94 -2.70 17.48 -7.65
N ALA A 95 -1.93 18.43 -7.12
CA ALA A 95 -2.41 19.77 -6.84
C ALA A 95 -2.89 20.48 -8.11
N ASP A 96 -2.07 20.48 -9.16
CA ASP A 96 -2.39 21.11 -10.44
C ASP A 96 -3.69 20.51 -11.01
N ALA A 97 -3.82 19.18 -11.01
CA ALA A 97 -5.00 18.49 -11.53
C ALA A 97 -6.29 18.78 -10.74
N VAL A 98 -6.19 18.84 -9.41
CA VAL A 98 -7.33 19.12 -8.53
C VAL A 98 -7.78 20.57 -8.68
N LEU A 99 -6.84 21.52 -8.67
CA LEU A 99 -7.15 22.94 -8.79
C LEU A 99 -7.77 23.26 -10.15
N ASP A 100 -7.20 22.75 -11.24
CA ASP A 100 -7.73 22.97 -12.60
C ASP A 100 -9.13 22.37 -12.77
N ALA A 101 -9.34 21.14 -12.30
CA ALA A 101 -10.62 20.45 -12.46
C ALA A 101 -11.72 20.95 -11.51
N ALA A 102 -11.37 21.69 -10.44
CA ALA A 102 -12.33 22.28 -9.52
C ALA A 102 -12.97 23.57 -10.07
N ILE A 103 -12.34 24.24 -11.04
CA ILE A 103 -12.84 25.49 -11.60
C ILE A 103 -14.20 25.27 -12.28
N GLY A 104 -15.25 25.86 -11.73
CA GLY A 104 -16.61 25.79 -12.29
C GLY A 104 -17.26 24.40 -12.20
N SER A 105 -16.73 23.51 -11.36
CA SER A 105 -17.16 22.12 -11.24
C SER A 105 -17.49 21.74 -9.79
N ILE A 106 -18.41 20.80 -9.61
CA ILE A 106 -18.80 20.24 -8.30
C ILE A 106 -18.18 18.86 -8.04
N VAL A 107 -17.12 18.52 -8.78
CA VAL A 107 -16.37 17.25 -8.64
C VAL A 107 -15.80 17.13 -7.22
N LYS A 108 -15.89 15.94 -6.64
CA LYS A 108 -15.25 15.60 -5.37
C LYS A 108 -13.92 14.87 -5.61
N PHE A 109 -12.88 15.28 -4.90
CA PHE A 109 -11.53 14.74 -5.04
C PHE A 109 -11.14 13.90 -3.84
N HIS A 110 -10.63 12.70 -4.08
CA HIS A 110 -10.27 11.75 -3.03
C HIS A 110 -8.84 11.27 -3.24
N LEU A 111 -8.04 11.26 -2.17
CA LEU A 111 -6.71 10.66 -2.16
C LEU A 111 -6.76 9.33 -1.43
N LEU A 112 -6.25 8.28 -2.07
CA LEU A 112 -6.11 6.95 -1.52
C LEU A 112 -4.63 6.56 -1.53
N PHE A 113 -3.97 6.77 -0.39
CA PHE A 113 -2.55 6.45 -0.24
C PHE A 113 -2.33 4.97 0.01
N VAL A 114 -1.38 4.38 -0.72
CA VAL A 114 -0.95 2.99 -0.60
C VAL A 114 0.51 2.93 -0.14
N PRO A 115 0.84 2.25 0.99
CA PRO A 115 -0.09 1.61 1.91
C PRO A 115 -0.70 2.55 2.95
N GLN A 116 -0.09 3.71 3.21
CA GLN A 116 -0.43 4.57 4.35
C GLN A 116 -0.30 6.05 4.01
N ARG A 117 -0.99 6.91 4.77
CA ARG A 117 -0.91 8.36 4.63
C ARG A 117 0.50 8.88 4.95
N SER A 118 0.85 10.02 4.34
CA SER A 118 2.08 10.75 4.62
C SER A 118 1.78 12.19 4.98
N VAL A 119 2.17 12.56 6.20
CA VAL A 119 2.06 13.93 6.71
C VAL A 119 2.84 14.91 5.83
N VAL A 120 3.96 14.49 5.26
CA VAL A 120 4.78 15.32 4.36
C VAL A 120 4.04 15.59 3.05
N CYS A 121 3.37 14.58 2.49
CA CYS A 121 2.54 14.74 1.29
C CYS A 121 1.35 15.68 1.53
N GLU A 122 0.65 15.51 2.65
CA GLU A 122 -0.47 16.38 3.03
C GLU A 122 -0.01 17.83 3.27
N HIS A 123 1.15 18.01 3.93
CA HIS A 123 1.75 19.33 4.10
C HIS A 123 2.12 19.97 2.76
N LYS A 124 2.68 19.19 1.82
CA LYS A 124 3.00 19.69 0.47
C LYS A 124 1.73 20.11 -0.29
N LEU A 125 0.65 19.34 -0.23
CA LEU A 125 -0.64 19.72 -0.82
C LEU A 125 -1.22 20.99 -0.17
N LYS A 126 -1.00 21.18 1.14
CA LYS A 126 -1.41 22.41 1.83
C LYS A 126 -0.64 23.63 1.34
N GLN A 127 0.67 23.50 1.12
CA GLN A 127 1.51 24.58 0.58
C GLN A 127 1.14 24.96 -0.86
N LEU A 128 0.53 24.03 -1.60
CA LEU A 128 0.06 24.23 -2.96
C LEU A 128 -1.43 24.65 -3.03
N ASP A 129 -2.04 25.01 -1.89
CA ASP A 129 -3.46 25.39 -1.77
C ASP A 129 -4.49 24.34 -2.27
N ALA A 130 -4.05 23.12 -2.55
CA ALA A 130 -4.90 22.05 -3.06
C ALA A 130 -5.56 21.23 -1.94
N LEU A 131 -4.98 21.18 -0.73
CA LEU A 131 -5.50 20.36 0.36
C LEU A 131 -6.94 20.74 0.76
N SER A 132 -7.30 22.03 0.67
CA SER A 132 -8.66 22.52 0.97
C SER A 132 -9.71 22.09 -0.06
N VAL A 133 -9.28 21.76 -1.28
CA VAL A 133 -10.13 21.29 -2.38
C VAL A 133 -10.29 19.77 -2.34
N VAL A 134 -9.33 19.04 -1.76
CA VAL A 134 -9.42 17.60 -1.55
C VAL A 134 -10.54 17.28 -0.55
N THR A 135 -11.52 16.50 -1.00
CA THR A 135 -12.70 16.13 -0.22
C THR A 135 -12.38 15.11 0.87
N SER A 136 -11.54 14.11 0.57
CA SER A 136 -11.11 13.15 1.60
C SER A 136 -9.75 12.53 1.30
N ILE A 137 -9.06 12.13 2.38
CA ILE A 137 -7.79 11.42 2.33
C ILE A 137 -7.91 10.12 3.12
N HIS A 138 -7.61 9.02 2.46
CA HIS A 138 -7.70 7.68 3.01
C HIS A 138 -6.36 6.95 2.86
N GLU A 139 -6.16 5.97 3.71
CA GLU A 139 -5.13 4.95 3.56
C GLU A 139 -5.75 3.62 3.11
N LEU A 140 -5.01 2.92 2.28
CA LEU A 140 -5.31 1.57 1.85
C LEU A 140 -4.12 0.67 2.23
N PRO A 141 -4.19 -0.09 3.34
CA PRO A 141 -3.06 -0.82 3.92
C PRO A 141 -2.70 -2.09 3.13
N VAL A 142 -2.49 -1.95 1.82
CA VAL A 142 -2.00 -2.97 0.91
C VAL A 142 -0.48 -2.94 0.94
N PHE A 143 0.12 -3.83 1.72
CA PHE A 143 1.58 -3.92 1.85
C PHE A 143 2.18 -5.00 0.95
N PHE A 144 1.48 -6.12 0.79
CA PHE A 144 1.94 -7.25 -0.01
C PHE A 144 0.97 -7.56 -1.15
N PHE A 145 1.49 -7.69 -2.36
CA PHE A 145 0.80 -8.23 -3.52
C PHE A 145 1.17 -9.71 -3.66
N LEU A 146 0.16 -10.56 -3.79
CA LEU A 146 0.31 -12.01 -3.97
C LEU A 146 0.52 -12.30 -5.45
N TRP A 147 1.75 -12.61 -5.83
CA TRP A 147 2.10 -13.01 -7.20
C TRP A 147 1.81 -14.47 -7.46
N ASP A 148 2.17 -15.30 -6.49
CA ASP A 148 1.93 -16.73 -6.52
C ASP A 148 1.53 -17.21 -5.13
N LYS A 149 1.33 -18.51 -5.03
CA LYS A 149 0.97 -19.32 -3.88
C LYS A 149 1.89 -19.14 -2.67
N ASP A 150 3.16 -18.89 -2.93
CA ASP A 150 4.25 -18.79 -1.97
C ASP A 150 5.10 -17.52 -2.17
N VAL A 151 4.69 -16.62 -3.08
CA VAL A 151 5.40 -15.38 -3.38
C VAL A 151 4.54 -14.16 -3.10
N MET A 152 5.01 -13.34 -2.16
CA MET A 152 4.47 -12.02 -1.83
C MET A 152 5.54 -10.96 -2.09
N SER A 153 5.15 -9.83 -2.67
CA SER A 153 6.04 -8.71 -2.94
C SER A 153 5.42 -7.38 -2.51
N MET A 154 6.24 -6.44 -2.07
CA MET A 154 5.81 -5.06 -1.83
C MET A 154 5.80 -4.20 -3.11
N GLU A 155 6.36 -4.74 -4.21
CA GLU A 155 6.46 -4.06 -5.52
C GLU A 155 7.18 -2.70 -5.45
N ARG A 156 8.19 -2.59 -4.58
CA ARG A 156 8.98 -1.37 -4.35
C ARG A 156 10.33 -1.46 -5.06
N GLU A 157 10.37 -1.06 -6.33
CA GLU A 157 11.63 -1.01 -7.11
C GLU A 157 12.63 0.00 -6.53
N ASP A 158 12.13 1.11 -5.98
CA ASP A 158 12.93 2.18 -5.38
C ASP A 158 13.56 1.79 -4.03
N LEU A 159 13.16 0.66 -3.41
CA LEU A 159 13.58 0.34 -2.05
C LEU A 159 15.10 0.17 -1.91
N LEU A 160 15.74 -0.50 -2.87
CA LEU A 160 17.17 -0.78 -2.78
C LEU A 160 18.01 0.50 -2.94
N GLU A 161 17.67 1.33 -3.91
CA GLU A 161 18.35 2.61 -4.17
C GLU A 161 18.20 3.53 -2.95
N ARG A 162 16.98 3.71 -2.44
CA ARG A 162 16.73 4.63 -1.33
C ARG A 162 17.41 4.19 -0.03
N VAL A 163 17.48 2.89 0.23
CA VAL A 163 18.12 2.38 1.45
C VAL A 163 19.64 2.35 1.32
N LEU A 164 20.19 1.90 0.19
CA LEU A 164 21.64 1.70 0.05
C LEU A 164 22.40 2.92 -0.48
N VAL A 165 21.74 3.80 -1.23
CA VAL A 165 22.37 4.96 -1.88
C VAL A 165 21.95 6.25 -1.18
N GLU A 166 20.66 6.44 -0.93
CA GLU A 166 20.15 7.67 -0.27
C GLU A 166 20.21 7.61 1.27
N GLU A 167 20.52 6.44 1.85
CA GLU A 167 20.52 6.17 3.29
C GLU A 167 19.18 6.53 3.97
N ASP A 168 18.06 6.44 3.24
CA ASP A 168 16.72 6.73 3.76
C ASP A 168 16.03 5.48 4.34
N ASP A 169 16.04 5.40 5.67
CA ASP A 169 15.38 4.34 6.44
C ASP A 169 13.83 4.42 6.42
N SER A 170 13.21 5.44 5.82
CA SER A 170 11.74 5.59 5.78
C SER A 170 11.02 4.39 5.15
N LEU A 171 11.65 3.75 4.15
CA LEU A 171 11.11 2.55 3.52
C LEU A 171 11.26 1.31 4.39
N LEU A 172 12.31 1.22 5.23
CA LEU A 172 12.45 0.14 6.20
C LEU A 172 11.31 0.16 7.23
N PHE A 173 10.84 1.35 7.62
CA PHE A 173 9.64 1.46 8.45
C PHE A 173 8.40 0.90 7.75
N THR A 174 8.26 1.13 6.44
CA THR A 174 7.15 0.55 5.65
C THR A 174 7.22 -0.98 5.64
N VAL A 175 8.42 -1.56 5.49
CA VAL A 175 8.62 -3.03 5.61
C VAL A 175 8.25 -3.51 7.02
N ALA A 176 8.63 -2.78 8.06
CA ALA A 176 8.28 -3.13 9.44
C ALA A 176 6.75 -3.13 9.65
N MET A 177 6.04 -2.14 9.12
CA MET A 177 4.58 -2.08 9.15
C MET A 177 3.92 -3.21 8.36
N ALA A 178 4.50 -3.62 7.22
CA ALA A 178 4.05 -4.79 6.48
C ALA A 178 4.13 -6.06 7.35
N MET A 179 5.22 -6.24 8.09
CA MET A 179 5.38 -7.36 9.03
C MET A 179 4.43 -7.29 10.23
N VAL A 180 4.14 -6.08 10.73
CA VAL A 180 3.09 -5.87 11.74
C VAL A 180 1.73 -6.28 11.20
N GLN A 181 1.37 -5.88 9.98
CA GLN A 181 0.10 -6.25 9.34
C GLN A 181 -0.02 -7.76 9.10
N LEU A 182 1.06 -8.40 8.70
CA LEU A 182 1.10 -9.85 8.52
C LEU A 182 0.86 -10.57 9.85
N GLN A 183 1.48 -10.12 10.94
CA GLN A 183 1.16 -10.64 12.27
C GLN A 183 -0.26 -10.29 12.70
N LYS A 184 -0.80 -9.12 12.29
CA LYS A 184 -2.19 -8.74 12.55
C LYS A 184 -3.20 -9.71 11.94
N GLY A 185 -2.96 -10.12 10.70
CA GLY A 185 -3.81 -11.05 9.97
C GLY A 185 -3.66 -12.49 10.41
N PHE A 186 -2.43 -12.94 10.68
CA PHE A 186 -2.12 -14.36 10.88
C PHE A 186 -1.83 -14.76 12.32
N GLY A 187 -1.70 -13.82 13.26
CA GLY A 187 -1.29 -14.08 14.64
C GLY A 187 0.20 -13.83 14.87
N GLN A 188 0.60 -13.82 16.13
CA GLN A 188 1.96 -13.47 16.52
C GLN A 188 2.97 -14.54 16.08
N ILE A 189 4.03 -14.09 15.39
CA ILE A 189 5.14 -14.94 14.96
C ILE A 189 6.16 -15.01 16.10
N ARG A 190 6.62 -16.23 16.42
CA ARG A 190 7.47 -16.45 17.60
C ARG A 190 8.95 -16.23 17.32
N HIS A 191 9.42 -16.61 16.14
CA HIS A 191 10.84 -16.65 15.83
C HIS A 191 11.16 -15.77 14.64
N PHE A 192 12.09 -14.83 14.85
CA PHE A 192 12.65 -13.97 13.82
C PHE A 192 14.16 -14.14 13.81
N TYR A 193 14.71 -14.43 12.64
CA TYR A 193 16.14 -14.51 12.39
C TYR A 193 16.50 -13.43 11.39
N CYS A 194 17.46 -12.58 11.72
CA CYS A 194 17.85 -11.46 10.87
C CYS A 194 19.32 -11.58 10.49
N LYS A 195 19.65 -11.32 9.22
CA LYS A 195 21.03 -11.25 8.73
C LYS A 195 21.21 -10.02 7.85
N GLY A 196 21.97 -9.07 8.36
CA GLY A 196 22.19 -7.76 7.77
C GLY A 196 21.73 -6.64 8.71
N GLU A 197 22.19 -5.42 8.46
CA GLU A 197 21.88 -4.26 9.30
C GLU A 197 20.42 -3.83 9.16
N HIS A 198 19.92 -3.73 7.93
CA HIS A 198 18.58 -3.25 7.60
C HIS A 198 17.50 -4.20 8.11
N SER A 199 17.67 -5.52 7.96
CA SER A 199 16.74 -6.54 8.48
C SER A 199 16.66 -6.48 9.99
N CYS A 200 17.80 -6.31 10.68
CA CYS A 200 17.82 -6.08 12.11
C CYS A 200 17.11 -4.76 12.49
N LYS A 201 17.29 -3.68 11.73
CA LYS A 201 16.56 -2.41 11.93
C LYS A 201 15.05 -2.61 11.76
N VAL A 202 14.59 -3.26 10.69
CA VAL A 202 13.18 -3.57 10.43
C VAL A 202 12.57 -4.36 11.59
N TYR A 203 13.26 -5.40 12.06
CA TYR A 203 12.80 -6.19 13.22
C TYR A 203 12.66 -5.34 14.49
N ARG A 204 13.63 -4.46 14.78
CA ARG A 204 13.55 -3.54 15.94
C ARG A 204 12.37 -2.57 15.80
N MET A 205 12.17 -1.98 14.63
CA MET A 205 11.03 -1.09 14.35
C MET A 205 9.70 -1.81 14.54
N MET A 206 9.55 -3.01 13.98
CA MET A 206 8.37 -3.86 14.13
C MET A 206 8.09 -4.16 15.61
N LYS A 207 9.11 -4.58 16.37
CA LYS A 207 8.98 -4.87 17.81
C LYS A 207 8.54 -3.64 18.60
N ASN A 208 9.11 -2.47 18.30
CA ASN A 208 8.76 -1.21 18.94
C ASN A 208 7.28 -0.85 18.69
N VAL A 209 6.79 -1.01 17.47
CA VAL A 209 5.38 -0.78 17.13
C VAL A 209 4.47 -1.74 17.92
N LEU A 210 4.77 -3.04 17.89
CA LEU A 210 3.97 -4.05 18.60
C LEU A 210 3.93 -3.82 20.12
N SER A 211 5.04 -3.38 20.72
CA SER A 211 5.08 -3.07 22.16
C SER A 211 4.21 -1.85 22.54
N LYS A 212 4.10 -0.88 21.64
CA LYS A 212 3.32 0.35 21.87
C LYS A 212 1.83 0.13 21.70
N GLU A 213 1.43 -0.72 20.76
CA GLU A 213 0.02 -0.99 20.47
C GLU A 213 -0.73 -1.79 21.57
N LYS A 214 -0.07 -2.13 22.70
CA LYS A 214 -0.64 -2.93 23.82
C LYS A 214 -1.59 -4.01 23.32
N LEU A 215 -1.11 -4.81 22.37
CA LEU A 215 -1.86 -5.84 21.67
C LEU A 215 -2.18 -7.03 22.59
N ALA A 216 -2.97 -6.79 23.65
CA ALA A 216 -3.41 -7.79 24.62
C ALA A 216 -4.21 -8.93 23.98
N ASN A 217 -4.73 -8.72 22.77
CA ASN A 217 -5.52 -9.70 22.02
C ASN A 217 -4.70 -10.52 20.99
N PHE A 218 -3.40 -10.26 20.82
CA PHE A 218 -2.54 -11.00 19.88
C PHE A 218 -1.89 -12.25 20.47
N ALA A 219 -1.69 -12.25 21.79
CA ALA A 219 -0.98 -13.32 22.48
C ALA A 219 -1.71 -14.68 22.44
N THR A 220 -3.00 -14.70 22.12
CA THR A 220 -3.85 -15.91 22.17
C THR A 220 -3.99 -16.64 20.83
N ARG A 221 -3.57 -16.04 19.71
CA ARG A 221 -3.64 -16.67 18.38
C ARG A 221 -2.27 -17.14 17.93
N PHE A 222 -2.09 -18.46 17.84
CA PHE A 222 -0.91 -19.03 17.22
C PHE A 222 -0.91 -18.75 15.73
N SER A 223 0.18 -18.17 15.25
CA SER A 223 0.39 -17.99 13.82
C SER A 223 0.63 -19.33 13.13
N PRO A 224 0.05 -19.58 11.94
CA PRO A 224 0.48 -20.69 11.09
C PRO A 224 1.95 -20.51 10.68
N ILE A 225 2.47 -19.28 10.73
CA ILE A 225 3.86 -18.96 10.43
C ILE A 225 4.71 -19.21 11.68
N ASN A 226 5.50 -20.28 11.64
CA ASN A 226 6.37 -20.66 12.75
C ASN A 226 7.55 -19.68 12.94
N SER A 227 8.21 -19.34 11.84
CA SER A 227 9.45 -18.57 11.83
C SER A 227 9.53 -17.67 10.61
N VAL A 228 10.22 -16.54 10.74
CA VAL A 228 10.59 -15.64 9.64
C VAL A 228 12.10 -15.46 9.61
N ILE A 229 12.69 -15.59 8.43
CA ILE A 229 14.09 -15.27 8.17
C ILE A 229 14.12 -13.99 7.33
N MET A 230 14.81 -12.98 7.83
CA MET A 230 14.96 -11.67 7.20
C MET A 230 16.40 -11.51 6.74
N LEU A 231 16.59 -11.28 5.44
CA LEU A 231 17.90 -11.17 4.81
C LEU A 231 18.01 -9.81 4.13
N ASP A 232 19.11 -9.10 4.36
CA ASP A 232 19.40 -7.90 3.56
C ASP A 232 19.97 -8.30 2.22
N ARG A 233 19.55 -7.62 1.15
CA ARG A 233 20.21 -7.77 -0.15
C ARG A 233 21.70 -7.41 -0.09
N SER A 234 22.11 -6.48 0.78
CA SER A 234 23.50 -6.03 0.90
C SER A 234 24.49 -7.09 1.39
N ILE A 235 24.03 -8.20 1.99
CA ILE A 235 24.93 -9.29 2.41
C ILE A 235 25.47 -10.12 1.24
N ASP A 236 24.80 -10.04 0.09
CA ASP A 236 25.13 -10.76 -1.12
C ASP A 236 24.72 -9.88 -2.30
N LEU A 237 25.64 -9.09 -2.86
CA LEU A 237 25.37 -8.31 -4.07
C LEU A 237 25.74 -9.09 -5.35
N ILE A 238 26.24 -10.32 -5.23
CA ILE A 238 26.74 -11.10 -6.36
C ILE A 238 25.61 -11.86 -7.05
N THR A 239 24.74 -12.53 -6.29
CA THR A 239 23.63 -13.34 -6.87
C THR A 239 22.73 -12.61 -7.88
N PRO A 240 22.40 -11.30 -7.76
CA PRO A 240 21.55 -10.62 -8.73
C PRO A 240 22.30 -10.11 -9.99
N LEU A 241 23.62 -10.26 -10.09
CA LEU A 241 24.44 -9.88 -11.25
C LEU A 241 24.58 -11.04 -12.24
#